data_AF-A0A3Z0UFI7-F1
#
_entry.id   AF-A0A3Z0UFI7-F1
#
_cell.length_a   1.000
_cell.length_b   1.000
_cell.length_c   1.000
_cell.angle_alpha   90.00
_cell.angle_beta   90.00
_cell.angle_gamma   90.00
#
_symmetry.space_group_name_H-M   'P 1'
#
loop_
_entity.id
_entity.type
_entity.pdbx_description
1 polymer ?
#
loop_
_entity_poly.entity_id
_entity_poly.type
_entity_poly.pdbx_seq_one_letter_code
_entity_poly.pdbx_strand_id
1 'polypeptide(L)'
;MTNSLMLASSHILLAGSISNATENALIDRAHEFVDAFVEEVLKAGGGFVIYVAAEPVNSDNKPLLFDWTVARAIDKLLPDDSQQVRLKIVASQERLQSKANPEQRRLLLGMIARGVAELVPLEEEVLTGGNVGDEQIEHATAMVALGGGKGVLDRARKMSKRQLPVLPLDLQLGANSEDGKGAIGILKSFQTTPLTYMPNSGNKVIKTLAALSLQDPVMSISDISKRIVKIFYEEELARVQALPPDVLVLTALDVELAAAKQAFGIAEDAEHTTTENGLHIWKTPVSKRSGKTASCVLACFAGAGNVDAASVTSMLLGELRPANVMMLGIAAGLRDKCALGEVVIAERVVAYEGAAFLEEGRVENRPEISRLSMRVRQDVSSYLSNRATLEFRLTESYRTLGIEFPDQVEAGPVIQGVMPKTATVASGEKLLRDPDKFLGMRELHGKTEVAEMEGAGLFAACANFGKPVLMIRGISDFGDSKKDNRFHLLAAKAAAAVTVDYIAHGMTLQD
;
A
#
# COMPACT_ATOMS: atom_id res chain seq x y z
N MET A 1 23.40 -2.12 14.98
CA MET A 1 22.57 -2.22 13.76
C MET A 1 21.25 -1.54 14.01
N THR A 2 21.13 -0.24 13.71
CA THR A 2 19.84 0.51 13.71
C THR A 2 20.00 1.81 12.90
N ASN A 3 20.64 1.76 11.73
CA ASN A 3 20.46 2.83 10.74
C ASN A 3 19.16 2.56 9.98
N SER A 4 18.05 2.69 10.70
CA SER A 4 16.75 2.80 10.07
C SER A 4 16.68 4.22 9.51
N LEU A 5 16.82 4.39 8.20
CA LEU A 5 16.51 5.64 7.51
C LEU A 5 14.99 5.88 7.58
N MET A 6 14.49 6.20 8.78
CA MET A 6 13.06 6.31 9.10
C MET A 6 12.34 7.31 8.20
N LEU A 7 13.07 8.31 7.69
CA LEU A 7 12.52 9.38 6.87
C LEU A 7 13.22 9.48 5.48
N ALA A 8 13.79 8.38 4.96
CA ALA A 8 14.63 8.34 3.76
C ALA A 8 14.09 9.12 2.54
N SER A 9 12.77 9.18 2.38
CA SER A 9 12.06 9.82 1.26
C SER A 9 11.23 11.03 1.68
N SER A 10 11.48 11.60 2.87
CA SER A 10 10.70 12.70 3.42
C SER A 10 11.46 14.03 3.38
N HIS A 11 10.78 15.07 2.92
CA HIS A 11 11.22 16.46 3.03
C HIS A 11 10.19 17.24 3.86
N ILE A 12 10.62 17.74 5.02
CA ILE A 12 9.76 18.42 5.97
C ILE A 12 9.74 19.92 5.67
N LEU A 13 8.54 20.49 5.56
CA LEU A 13 8.34 21.92 5.53
C LEU A 13 8.20 22.46 6.97
N LEU A 14 9.17 23.25 7.42
CA LEU A 14 9.03 24.02 8.64
C LEU A 14 8.41 25.38 8.31
N ALA A 15 7.10 25.51 8.49
CA ALA A 15 6.38 26.73 8.18
C ALA A 15 6.12 27.56 9.45
N GLY A 16 6.68 28.76 9.47
CA GLY A 16 6.63 29.60 10.65
C GLY A 16 7.25 30.98 10.43
N SER A 17 6.80 31.94 11.23
CA SER A 17 7.42 33.26 11.36
C SER A 17 7.13 33.80 12.76
N ILE A 18 7.92 34.76 13.20
CA ILE A 18 7.85 35.30 14.55
C ILE A 18 7.41 36.76 14.49
N SER A 19 6.48 37.14 15.37
CA SER A 19 6.10 38.54 15.63
C SER A 19 7.30 39.35 16.13
N ASN A 20 7.39 40.60 15.70
CA ASN A 20 8.41 41.52 16.21
C ASN A 20 8.20 41.88 17.70
N ALA A 21 7.02 41.60 18.27
CA ALA A 21 6.69 41.81 19.67
C ALA A 21 7.03 40.60 20.57
N THR A 22 7.49 39.49 20.00
CA THR A 22 7.81 38.27 20.75
C THR A 22 9.07 38.46 21.60
N GLU A 23 9.02 37.99 22.85
CA GLU A 23 10.15 38.04 23.77
C GLU A 23 11.35 37.22 23.26
N ASN A 24 12.56 37.77 23.37
CA ASN A 24 13.79 37.13 22.88
C ASN A 24 14.00 35.70 23.40
N ALA A 25 13.59 35.40 24.63
CA ALA A 25 13.69 34.05 25.19
C ALA A 25 12.88 33.01 24.39
N LEU A 26 11.71 33.39 23.87
CA LEU A 26 10.89 32.51 23.03
C LEU A 26 11.46 32.40 21.62
N ILE A 27 12.05 33.48 21.10
CA ILE A 27 12.77 33.47 19.81
C ILE A 27 13.95 32.51 19.87
N ASP A 28 14.78 32.63 20.92
CA ASP A 28 15.95 31.78 21.13
C ASP A 28 15.55 30.31 21.27
N ARG A 29 14.49 30.03 22.03
CA ARG A 29 13.94 28.67 22.15
C ARG A 29 13.44 28.12 20.82
N ALA A 30 12.77 28.94 20.00
CA ALA A 30 12.29 28.51 18.70
C ALA A 30 13.46 28.10 17.81
N HIS A 31 14.52 28.90 17.73
CA HIS A 31 15.70 28.58 16.93
C HIS A 31 16.51 27.40 17.49
N GLU A 32 16.63 27.28 18.82
CA GLU A 32 17.21 26.09 19.47
C GLU A 32 16.46 24.81 19.10
N PHE A 33 15.12 24.88 19.05
CA PHE A 33 14.30 23.79 18.55
C PHE A 33 14.55 23.49 17.08
N VAL A 34 14.61 24.51 16.22
CA VAL A 34 14.88 24.31 14.79
C VAL A 34 16.22 23.61 14.58
N ASP A 35 17.29 24.04 15.26
CA ASP A 35 18.61 23.43 15.16
C ASP A 35 18.58 21.95 15.57
N ALA A 36 18.00 21.65 16.74
CA ALA A 36 17.88 20.28 17.23
C ALA A 36 16.97 19.42 16.33
N PHE A 37 15.91 20.00 15.78
CA PHE A 37 14.99 19.29 14.90
C PHE A 37 15.63 18.95 13.55
N VAL A 38 16.40 19.86 12.97
CA VAL A 38 17.19 19.59 11.76
C VAL A 38 18.15 18.43 11.99
N GLU A 39 18.86 18.43 13.11
CA GLU A 39 19.78 17.35 13.47
C GLU A 39 19.09 15.99 13.50
N GLU A 40 17.97 15.87 14.20
CA GLU A 40 17.26 14.59 14.33
C GLU A 40 16.59 14.13 13.03
N VAL A 41 16.09 15.05 12.20
CA VAL A 41 15.54 14.72 10.87
C VAL A 41 16.63 14.20 9.93
N LEU A 42 17.81 14.84 9.89
CA LEU A 42 18.94 14.37 9.08
C LEU A 42 19.47 13.02 9.56
N LYS A 43 19.59 12.80 10.88
CA LYS A 43 19.94 11.48 11.45
C LYS A 43 18.97 10.37 11.04
N ALA A 44 17.68 10.71 10.93
CA ALA A 44 16.65 9.80 10.45
C ALA A 44 16.63 9.64 8.91
N GLY A 45 17.51 10.34 8.18
CA GLY A 45 17.61 10.28 6.73
C GLY A 45 16.58 11.13 5.99
N GLY A 46 15.91 12.07 6.65
CA GLY A 46 15.01 13.04 6.02
C GLY A 46 15.73 14.28 5.49
N GLY A 47 14.96 15.22 4.95
CA GLY A 47 15.42 16.52 4.47
C GLY A 47 14.41 17.62 4.75
N PHE A 48 14.66 18.82 4.21
CA PHE A 48 13.81 20.00 4.40
C PHE A 48 13.48 20.70 3.09
N VAL A 49 12.36 21.42 3.10
CA VAL A 49 11.99 22.40 2.08
C VAL A 49 11.96 23.79 2.72
N ILE A 50 12.70 24.74 2.16
CA ILE A 50 12.74 26.13 2.63
C ILE A 50 12.42 27.11 1.51
N TYR A 51 12.01 28.32 1.86
CA TYR A 51 11.93 29.44 0.92
C TYR A 51 12.93 30.51 1.32
N VAL A 52 13.84 30.84 0.41
CA VAL A 52 14.89 31.82 0.70
C VAL A 52 14.54 33.19 0.14
N ALA A 53 14.45 34.17 1.02
CA ALA A 53 14.37 35.60 0.70
C ALA A 53 15.20 36.42 1.71
N ALA A 54 14.63 37.48 2.29
CA ALA A 54 15.30 38.26 3.33
C ALA A 54 15.28 37.55 4.70
N GLU A 55 16.24 37.86 5.56
CA GLU A 55 16.26 37.43 6.97
C GLU A 55 15.89 38.63 7.86
N PRO A 56 14.59 38.89 8.12
CA PRO A 56 14.18 39.96 9.01
C PRO A 56 14.64 39.64 10.44
N VAL A 57 15.06 40.68 11.16
CA VAL A 57 15.50 40.60 12.55
C VAL A 57 14.73 41.61 13.41
N ASN A 58 14.59 41.34 14.71
CA ASN A 58 14.03 42.30 15.66
C ASN A 58 15.06 43.36 16.11
N SER A 59 14.67 44.21 17.07
CA SER A 59 15.53 45.26 17.63
C SER A 59 16.82 44.75 18.26
N ASP A 60 16.84 43.51 18.74
CA ASP A 60 18.00 42.85 19.35
C ASP A 60 18.75 41.95 18.36
N ASN A 61 18.51 42.15 17.05
CA ASN A 61 19.14 41.44 15.95
C ASN A 61 18.84 39.92 15.95
N LYS A 62 17.71 39.49 16.53
CA LYS A 62 17.26 38.09 16.52
C LYS A 62 16.43 37.78 15.26
N PRO A 63 16.71 36.68 14.55
CA PRO A 63 16.01 36.33 13.32
C PRO A 63 14.54 35.96 13.57
N LEU A 64 13.65 36.47 12.70
CA LEU A 64 12.20 36.27 12.79
C LEU A 64 11.66 35.19 11.83
N LEU A 65 12.53 34.57 11.04
CA LEU A 65 12.23 33.47 10.12
C LEU A 65 13.18 32.29 10.36
N PHE A 66 12.77 31.09 9.97
CA PHE A 66 13.52 29.85 10.25
C PHE A 66 14.33 29.32 9.06
N ASP A 67 14.05 29.76 7.83
CA ASP A 67 14.64 29.21 6.61
C ASP A 67 16.19 29.23 6.63
N TRP A 68 16.76 30.34 7.10
CA TRP A 68 18.20 30.49 7.22
C TRP A 68 18.81 29.70 8.37
N THR A 69 18.08 29.50 9.47
CA THR A 69 18.50 28.63 10.57
C THR A 69 18.58 27.18 10.09
N VAL A 70 17.57 26.72 9.34
CA VAL A 70 17.58 25.39 8.71
C VAL A 70 18.78 25.24 7.76
N ALA A 71 19.00 26.20 6.86
CA ALA A 71 20.12 26.16 5.91
C ALA A 71 21.49 26.08 6.61
N ARG A 72 21.71 26.91 7.65
CA ARG A 72 22.96 26.90 8.43
C ARG A 72 23.16 25.60 9.21
N ALA A 73 22.10 25.07 9.81
CA ALA A 73 22.15 23.81 10.54
C ALA A 73 22.53 22.63 9.63
N ILE A 74 21.92 22.56 8.42
CA ILE A 74 22.23 21.51 7.44
C ILE A 74 23.68 21.61 6.96
N ASP A 75 24.16 22.81 6.59
CA ASP A 75 25.53 23.02 6.15
C ASP A 75 26.56 22.58 7.21
N LYS A 76 26.30 22.90 8.49
CA LYS A 76 27.14 22.50 9.62
C LYS A 76 27.18 20.98 9.81
N LEU A 77 26.03 20.31 9.66
CA LEU A 77 25.90 18.86 9.90
C LEU A 77 26.38 18.02 8.72
N LEU A 78 26.36 18.58 7.51
CA LEU A 78 26.80 17.93 6.28
C LEU A 78 27.83 18.83 5.60
N PRO A 79 29.10 18.82 6.04
CA PRO A 79 30.15 19.65 5.46
C PRO A 79 30.75 19.10 4.16
N ASP A 80 30.58 17.80 3.90
CA ASP A 80 31.17 17.08 2.77
C ASP A 80 30.20 16.91 1.59
N ASP A 81 30.68 16.35 0.47
CA ASP A 81 29.86 16.03 -0.69
C ASP A 81 28.80 14.96 -0.35
N SER A 82 27.60 15.11 -0.91
CA SER A 82 26.46 14.22 -0.72
C SER A 82 25.88 13.78 -2.07
N GLN A 83 25.51 12.50 -2.14
CA GLN A 83 24.75 11.93 -3.26
C GLN A 83 23.23 12.07 -3.07
N GLN A 84 22.79 12.61 -1.92
CA GLN A 84 21.39 12.78 -1.57
C GLN A 84 21.09 14.24 -1.24
N VAL A 85 20.07 14.78 -1.90
CA VAL A 85 19.56 16.13 -1.65
C VAL A 85 18.80 16.14 -0.32
N ARG A 86 19.34 16.88 0.66
CA ARG A 86 18.76 17.07 2.00
C ARG A 86 18.05 18.40 2.16
N LEU A 87 18.29 19.36 1.28
CA LEU A 87 17.65 20.66 1.30
C LEU A 87 17.12 21.04 -0.08
N LYS A 88 15.81 21.25 -0.20
CA LYS A 88 15.19 21.85 -1.38
C LYS A 88 14.97 23.33 -1.12
N ILE A 89 15.58 24.17 -1.96
CA ILE A 89 15.58 25.62 -1.83
C ILE A 89 14.62 26.18 -2.87
N VAL A 90 13.42 26.57 -2.44
CA VAL A 90 12.46 27.28 -3.29
C VAL A 90 12.89 28.74 -3.35
N ALA A 91 13.26 29.24 -4.52
CA ALA A 91 13.65 30.64 -4.68
C ALA A 91 13.54 31.11 -6.14
N SER A 92 13.29 32.40 -6.32
CA SER A 92 13.57 33.09 -7.58
C SER A 92 15.04 33.51 -7.62
N GLN A 93 15.66 33.44 -8.80
CA GLN A 93 17.03 33.91 -9.01
C GLN A 93 17.19 35.40 -8.67
N GLU A 94 16.22 36.24 -9.03
CA GLU A 94 16.28 37.68 -8.79
C GLU A 94 16.16 38.01 -7.30
N ARG A 95 15.26 37.33 -6.59
CA ARG A 95 15.12 37.46 -5.13
C ARG A 95 16.36 36.99 -4.39
N LEU A 96 16.92 35.86 -4.81
CA LEU A 96 18.15 35.33 -4.23
C LEU A 96 19.31 36.31 -4.41
N GLN A 97 19.41 36.98 -5.57
CA GLN A 97 20.46 37.98 -5.82
C GLN A 97 20.24 39.29 -5.06
N SER A 98 18.99 39.74 -4.93
CA SER A 98 18.66 41.06 -4.37
C SER A 98 18.44 41.07 -2.84
N LYS A 99 18.00 39.96 -2.24
CA LYS A 99 17.65 39.88 -0.82
C LYS A 99 18.64 39.10 0.05
N ALA A 100 19.42 38.19 -0.54
CA ALA A 100 20.44 37.45 0.21
C ALA A 100 21.80 38.15 0.14
N ASN A 101 22.46 38.27 1.28
CA ASN A 101 23.79 38.85 1.36
C ASN A 101 24.86 37.91 0.71
N PRO A 102 26.10 38.38 0.46
CA PRO A 102 27.13 37.57 -0.17
C PRO A 102 27.47 36.25 0.57
N GLU A 103 27.45 36.26 1.90
CA GLU A 103 27.74 35.07 2.72
C GLU A 103 26.63 34.03 2.61
N GLN A 104 25.38 34.48 2.70
CA GLN A 104 24.17 33.71 2.50
C GLN A 104 24.13 33.07 1.10
N ARG A 105 24.49 33.81 0.05
CA ARG A 105 24.59 33.27 -1.31
C ARG A 105 25.71 32.22 -1.42
N ARG A 106 26.86 32.46 -0.81
CA ARG A 106 27.98 31.51 -0.78
C ARG A 106 27.60 30.21 -0.06
N LEU A 107 26.87 30.31 1.05
CA LEU A 107 26.35 29.17 1.81
C LEU A 107 25.47 28.26 0.92
N LEU A 108 24.45 28.84 0.30
CA LEU A 108 23.49 28.06 -0.51
C LEU A 108 24.14 27.47 -1.76
N LEU A 109 24.92 28.27 -2.50
CA LEU A 109 25.63 27.78 -3.68
C LEU A 109 26.67 26.72 -3.33
N GLY A 110 27.32 26.84 -2.16
CA GLY A 110 28.23 25.83 -1.64
C GLY A 110 27.53 24.50 -1.39
N MET A 111 26.37 24.51 -0.71
CA MET A 111 25.59 23.28 -0.51
C MET A 111 25.08 22.66 -1.81
N ILE A 112 24.70 23.49 -2.81
CA ILE A 112 24.31 23.00 -4.14
C ILE A 112 25.50 22.34 -4.84
N ALA A 113 26.68 22.97 -4.81
CA ALA A 113 27.89 22.42 -5.41
C ALA A 113 28.30 21.08 -4.78
N ARG A 114 28.05 20.89 -3.49
CA ARG A 114 28.30 19.65 -2.74
C ARG A 114 27.19 18.60 -2.89
N GLY A 115 26.13 18.87 -3.66
CA GLY A 115 25.00 17.94 -3.83
C GLY A 115 24.10 17.77 -2.59
N VAL A 116 24.31 18.56 -1.54
CA VAL A 116 23.49 18.56 -0.31
C VAL A 116 22.16 19.27 -0.54
N ALA A 117 22.15 20.31 -1.39
CA ALA A 117 20.98 21.10 -1.69
C ALA A 117 20.65 21.13 -3.18
N GLU A 118 19.38 21.37 -3.50
CA GLU A 118 18.86 21.54 -4.85
C GLU A 118 18.07 22.86 -4.91
N LEU A 119 18.27 23.62 -5.98
CA LEU A 119 17.48 24.81 -6.26
C LEU A 119 16.20 24.42 -7.01
N VAL A 120 15.05 24.79 -6.45
CA VAL A 120 13.73 24.72 -7.10
C VAL A 120 13.40 26.13 -7.62
N PRO A 121 13.51 26.38 -8.93
CA PRO A 121 13.35 27.72 -9.49
C PRO A 121 11.88 28.16 -9.49
N LEU A 122 11.64 29.40 -9.08
CA LEU A 122 10.35 30.08 -9.25
C LEU A 122 10.44 31.19 -10.29
N GLU A 123 9.42 31.29 -11.14
CA GLU A 123 9.26 32.39 -12.10
C GLU A 123 8.86 33.69 -11.38
N GLU A 124 9.61 34.77 -11.61
CA GLU A 124 9.39 36.06 -10.93
C GLU A 124 8.03 36.68 -11.31
N GLU A 125 7.59 36.51 -12.56
CA GLU A 125 6.35 37.09 -13.10
C GLU A 125 5.10 36.65 -12.33
N VAL A 126 5.15 35.49 -11.67
CA VAL A 126 4.05 34.92 -10.88
C VAL A 126 4.38 34.84 -9.39
N LEU A 127 5.42 35.51 -8.91
CA LEU A 127 5.90 35.36 -7.53
C LEU A 127 4.96 36.03 -6.52
N THR A 128 4.01 35.27 -6.00
CA THR A 128 3.15 35.64 -4.88
C THR A 128 3.44 34.76 -3.66
N GLY A 129 3.09 35.23 -2.46
CA GLY A 129 3.21 34.40 -1.25
C GLY A 129 2.40 33.11 -1.31
N GLY A 130 1.32 33.08 -2.11
CA GLY A 130 0.53 31.88 -2.39
C GLY A 130 1.29 30.88 -3.25
N ASN A 131 1.85 31.33 -4.38
CA ASN A 131 2.59 30.47 -5.31
C ASN A 131 3.87 29.90 -4.68
N VAL A 132 4.57 30.70 -3.87
CA VAL A 132 5.68 30.18 -3.04
C VAL A 132 5.23 29.05 -2.12
N GLY A 133 4.07 29.22 -1.47
CA GLY A 133 3.50 28.19 -0.61
C GLY A 133 3.13 26.92 -1.39
N ASP A 134 2.58 27.06 -2.58
CA ASP A 134 2.21 25.93 -3.44
C ASP A 134 3.43 25.11 -3.86
N GLU A 135 4.50 25.78 -4.29
CA GLU A 135 5.77 25.14 -4.66
C GLU A 135 6.44 24.43 -3.48
N GLN A 136 6.43 25.05 -2.30
CA GLN A 136 6.93 24.40 -1.07
C GLN A 136 6.16 23.10 -0.77
N ILE A 137 4.84 23.11 -0.97
CA ILE A 137 3.97 21.96 -0.71
C ILE A 137 4.13 20.87 -1.79
N GLU A 138 4.47 21.23 -3.03
CA GLU A 138 4.80 20.25 -4.07
C GLU A 138 5.97 19.36 -3.67
N HIS A 139 6.96 19.93 -2.99
CA HIS A 139 8.18 19.24 -2.57
C HIS A 139 8.19 18.73 -1.13
N ALA A 140 7.17 19.05 -0.33
CA ALA A 140 7.09 18.63 1.07
C ALA A 140 6.25 17.35 1.22
N THR A 141 6.70 16.45 2.08
CA THR A 141 5.96 15.24 2.47
C THR A 141 5.28 15.38 3.83
N ALA A 142 5.71 16.35 4.64
CA ALA A 142 5.16 16.66 5.95
C ALA A 142 5.41 18.12 6.31
N MET A 143 4.67 18.66 7.28
CA MET A 143 4.86 20.02 7.77
C MET A 143 4.87 20.07 9.30
N VAL A 144 5.78 20.88 9.84
CA VAL A 144 5.74 21.36 11.23
C VAL A 144 5.34 22.83 11.20
N ALA A 145 4.27 23.18 11.92
CA ALA A 145 3.82 24.55 12.07
C ALA A 145 4.35 25.14 13.38
N LEU A 146 5.13 26.23 13.29
CA LEU A 146 5.76 26.90 14.43
C LEU A 146 5.55 28.42 14.33
N GLY A 147 4.58 28.95 15.05
CA GLY A 147 4.17 30.37 14.93
C GLY A 147 3.48 30.70 13.60
N GLY A 148 3.72 31.92 13.12
CA GLY A 148 3.18 32.48 11.89
C GLY A 148 1.71 32.87 11.95
N GLY A 149 1.19 33.30 10.79
CA GLY A 149 -0.16 33.86 10.66
C GLY A 149 -0.95 33.20 9.52
N LYS A 150 -1.60 33.99 8.66
CA LYS A 150 -2.47 33.45 7.59
C LYS A 150 -1.72 32.54 6.61
N GLY A 151 -0.47 32.88 6.28
CA GLY A 151 0.34 32.08 5.36
C GLY A 151 0.66 30.66 5.87
N VAL A 152 0.77 30.46 7.18
CA VAL A 152 0.97 29.12 7.78
C VAL A 152 -0.34 28.33 7.77
N LEU A 153 -1.46 29.00 8.09
CA LEU A 153 -2.80 28.41 8.03
C LEU A 153 -3.18 27.96 6.60
N ASP A 154 -2.87 28.77 5.59
CA ASP A 154 -3.13 28.45 4.19
C ASP A 154 -2.36 27.20 3.75
N ARG A 155 -1.05 27.13 4.06
CA ARG A 155 -0.22 25.95 3.77
C ARG A 155 -0.75 24.70 4.45
N ALA A 156 -1.06 24.77 5.75
CA ALA A 156 -1.65 23.66 6.49
C ALA A 156 -2.96 23.18 5.85
N ARG A 157 -3.83 24.10 5.45
CA ARG A 157 -5.10 23.76 4.77
C ARG A 157 -4.87 23.06 3.44
N LYS A 158 -3.92 23.55 2.63
CA LYS A 158 -3.57 22.96 1.33
C LYS A 158 -2.93 21.58 1.49
N MET A 159 -2.05 21.39 2.47
CA MET A 159 -1.45 20.10 2.79
C MET A 159 -2.48 19.08 3.30
N SER A 160 -3.37 19.49 4.22
CA SER A 160 -4.48 18.65 4.68
C SER A 160 -5.39 18.19 3.55
N LYS A 161 -5.68 19.06 2.56
CA LYS A 161 -6.45 18.67 1.35
C LYS A 161 -5.75 17.59 0.52
N ARG A 162 -4.41 17.58 0.52
CA ARG A 162 -3.58 16.56 -0.13
C ARG A 162 -3.31 15.34 0.77
N GLN A 163 -3.94 15.26 1.94
CA GLN A 163 -3.68 14.22 2.95
C GLN A 163 -2.21 14.12 3.37
N LEU A 164 -1.51 15.26 3.38
CA LEU A 164 -0.15 15.34 3.90
C LEU A 164 -0.16 15.71 5.39
N PRO A 165 0.69 15.08 6.21
CA PRO A 165 0.71 15.32 7.65
C PRO A 165 1.20 16.72 8.03
N VAL A 166 0.50 17.34 8.99
CA VAL A 166 0.79 18.66 9.56
C VAL A 166 0.78 18.56 11.08
N LEU A 167 1.92 18.83 11.71
CA LEU A 167 2.05 18.84 13.17
C LEU A 167 2.18 20.28 13.70
N PRO A 168 1.19 20.82 14.42
CA PRO A 168 1.30 22.13 15.05
C PRO A 168 2.00 22.07 16.40
N LEU A 169 2.85 23.07 16.67
CA LEU A 169 3.51 23.27 17.96
C LEU A 169 2.91 24.49 18.70
N ASP A 170 3.01 24.49 20.02
CA ASP A 170 2.27 25.40 20.90
C ASP A 170 3.03 26.68 21.30
N LEU A 171 4.26 26.87 20.80
CA LEU A 171 5.08 28.04 21.14
C LEU A 171 4.43 29.33 20.64
N GLN A 172 4.19 30.27 21.56
CA GLN A 172 3.49 31.53 21.27
C GLN A 172 4.43 32.56 20.61
N LEU A 173 4.64 32.41 19.30
CA LEU A 173 5.55 33.27 18.52
C LEU A 173 4.86 34.39 17.75
N GLY A 174 3.53 34.37 17.63
CA GLY A 174 2.80 35.31 16.77
C GLY A 174 3.18 35.17 15.28
N ALA A 175 3.00 36.25 14.51
CA ALA A 175 3.32 36.29 13.08
C ALA A 175 4.09 37.57 12.75
N ASN A 176 5.10 37.50 11.88
CA ASN A 176 5.84 38.71 11.47
C ASN A 176 4.93 39.77 10.81
N SER A 177 3.84 39.34 10.17
CA SER A 177 2.83 40.23 9.56
C SER A 177 1.62 40.52 10.45
N GLU A 178 1.58 40.00 11.69
CA GLU A 178 0.49 40.17 12.66
C GLU A 178 -0.92 39.84 12.12
N ASP A 179 -1.00 38.90 11.18
CA ASP A 179 -2.19 38.72 10.34
C ASP A 179 -3.06 37.51 10.70
N GLY A 180 -2.67 36.69 11.69
CA GLY A 180 -3.42 35.50 12.08
C GLY A 180 -2.81 34.70 13.22
N LYS A 181 -3.45 33.57 13.56
CA LYS A 181 -3.07 32.70 14.70
C LYS A 181 -2.07 31.58 14.34
N GLY A 182 -1.78 31.37 13.06
CA GLY A 182 -0.81 30.37 12.57
C GLY A 182 -0.90 29.00 13.24
N ALA A 183 0.24 28.53 13.75
CA ALA A 183 0.39 27.25 14.44
C ALA A 183 -0.59 27.06 15.60
N ILE A 184 -0.85 28.09 16.42
CA ILE A 184 -1.80 28.02 17.54
C ILE A 184 -3.24 27.83 17.03
N GLY A 185 -3.58 28.45 15.91
CA GLY A 185 -4.85 28.24 15.22
C GLY A 185 -5.01 26.79 14.73
N ILE A 186 -3.94 26.24 14.14
CA ILE A 186 -3.91 24.84 13.68
C ILE A 186 -4.01 23.89 14.88
N LEU A 187 -3.29 24.16 15.97
CA LEU A 187 -3.33 23.36 17.20
C LEU A 187 -4.73 23.24 17.77
N LYS A 188 -5.48 24.35 17.84
CA LYS A 188 -6.88 24.33 18.29
C LYS A 188 -7.76 23.44 17.42
N SER A 189 -7.61 23.52 16.11
CA SER A 189 -8.35 22.67 15.17
C SER A 189 -7.91 21.20 15.25
N PHE A 190 -6.62 20.94 15.45
CA PHE A 190 -6.06 19.61 15.63
C PHE A 190 -6.70 18.89 16.82
N GLN A 191 -6.96 19.61 17.92
CA GLN A 191 -7.61 19.05 19.10
C GLN A 191 -9.04 18.54 18.82
N THR A 192 -9.75 19.17 17.88
CA THR A 192 -11.13 18.79 17.53
C THR A 192 -11.21 17.83 16.35
N THR A 193 -10.27 17.93 15.40
CA THR A 193 -10.27 17.16 14.14
C THR A 193 -8.85 16.68 13.80
N PRO A 194 -8.26 15.77 14.60
CA PRO A 194 -6.86 15.40 14.46
C PRO A 194 -6.55 14.68 13.13
N LEU A 195 -7.49 13.89 12.62
CA LEU A 195 -7.35 13.18 11.33
C LEU A 195 -7.34 14.11 10.11
N THR A 196 -7.75 15.37 10.24
CA THR A 196 -7.61 16.36 9.16
C THR A 196 -6.15 16.74 8.93
N TYR A 197 -5.34 16.70 9.98
CA TYR A 197 -3.94 17.13 9.96
C TYR A 197 -2.96 15.96 10.01
N MET A 198 -3.33 14.84 10.63
CA MET A 198 -2.55 13.60 10.65
C MET A 198 -3.47 12.45 10.22
N PRO A 199 -3.59 12.19 8.91
CA PRO A 199 -4.64 11.33 8.34
C PRO A 199 -4.71 9.91 8.91
N ASN A 200 -3.57 9.32 9.27
CA ASN A 200 -3.49 7.92 9.66
C ASN A 200 -3.24 7.71 11.16
N SER A 201 -2.64 8.68 11.85
CA SER A 201 -2.25 8.56 13.27
C SER A 201 -2.78 9.67 14.18
N GLY A 202 -3.59 10.61 13.68
CA GLY A 202 -4.03 11.79 14.44
C GLY A 202 -4.66 11.47 15.81
N ASN A 203 -5.50 10.45 15.91
CA ASN A 203 -6.13 10.02 17.17
C ASN A 203 -5.13 9.46 18.20
N LYS A 204 -3.97 8.99 17.75
CA LYS A 204 -2.86 8.56 18.62
C LYS A 204 -2.02 9.76 19.02
N VAL A 205 -1.66 10.62 18.04
CA VAL A 205 -0.78 11.78 18.23
C VAL A 205 -1.38 12.79 19.20
N ILE A 206 -2.69 13.05 19.13
CA ILE A 206 -3.37 13.99 20.04
C ILE A 206 -3.17 13.62 21.52
N LYS A 207 -3.09 12.33 21.85
CA LYS A 207 -2.89 11.84 23.22
C LYS A 207 -1.49 12.15 23.77
N THR A 208 -0.52 12.37 22.88
CA THR A 208 0.88 12.67 23.23
C THR A 208 1.27 14.12 22.98
N LEU A 209 0.38 14.93 22.39
CA LEU A 209 0.69 16.28 21.92
C LEU A 209 1.14 17.23 23.05
N ALA A 210 0.54 17.11 24.23
CA ALA A 210 0.93 17.90 25.41
C ALA A 210 2.38 17.63 25.87
N ALA A 211 2.91 16.43 25.60
CA ALA A 211 4.30 16.10 25.92
C ALA A 211 5.31 16.73 24.94
N LEU A 212 4.84 17.33 23.84
CA LEU A 212 5.66 18.01 22.83
C LEU A 212 5.68 19.54 23.01
N SER A 213 5.19 20.04 24.16
CA SER A 213 5.12 21.48 24.41
C SER A 213 6.49 22.14 24.31
N LEU A 214 6.58 23.17 23.48
CA LEU A 214 7.72 24.09 23.43
C LEU A 214 7.45 25.34 24.29
N GLN A 215 6.18 25.65 24.55
CA GLN A 215 5.80 26.74 25.45
C GLN A 215 6.21 26.45 26.89
N ASP A 216 5.90 25.24 27.37
CA ASP A 216 6.22 24.74 28.71
C ASP A 216 6.88 23.34 28.62
N PRO A 217 8.17 23.27 28.23
CA PRO A 217 8.83 22.00 27.97
C PRO A 217 8.93 21.10 29.20
N VAL A 218 8.43 19.88 29.08
CA VAL A 218 8.54 18.82 30.11
C VAL A 218 9.69 17.85 29.85
N MET A 219 10.41 18.04 28.75
CA MET A 219 11.60 17.27 28.35
C MET A 219 12.56 18.15 27.55
N SER A 220 13.75 17.63 27.26
CA SER A 220 14.73 18.36 26.47
C SER A 220 14.22 18.61 25.05
N ILE A 221 14.63 19.72 24.44
CA ILE A 221 14.30 20.06 23.04
C ILE A 221 14.73 18.95 22.07
N SER A 222 15.90 18.33 22.30
CA SER A 222 16.36 17.18 21.51
C SER A 222 15.40 15.99 21.61
N ASP A 223 14.85 15.70 22.79
CA ASP A 223 13.89 14.60 22.95
C ASP A 223 12.53 14.92 22.32
N ILE A 224 12.09 16.18 22.34
CA ILE A 224 10.92 16.64 21.59
C ILE A 224 11.13 16.40 20.10
N SER A 225 12.28 16.82 19.55
CA SER A 225 12.64 16.60 18.14
C SER A 225 12.63 15.12 17.75
N LYS A 226 13.23 14.24 18.56
CA LYS A 226 13.19 12.78 18.35
C LYS A 226 11.76 12.22 18.32
N ARG A 227 10.89 12.71 19.20
CA ARG A 227 9.48 12.28 19.23
C ARG A 227 8.71 12.74 18.01
N ILE A 228 8.95 13.96 17.53
CA ILE A 228 8.33 14.48 16.30
C ILE A 228 8.76 13.65 15.09
N VAL A 229 10.05 13.33 14.97
CA VAL A 229 10.56 12.42 13.91
C VAL A 229 9.87 11.06 13.98
N LYS A 230 9.74 10.49 15.19
CA LYS A 230 9.02 9.22 15.40
C LYS A 230 7.54 9.32 14.99
N ILE A 231 6.87 10.43 15.27
CA ILE A 231 5.47 10.66 14.87
C ILE A 231 5.32 10.63 13.35
N PHE A 232 6.18 11.33 12.60
CA PHE A 232 6.13 11.30 11.14
C PHE A 232 6.46 9.91 10.56
N TYR A 233 7.39 9.18 11.18
CA TYR A 233 7.67 7.80 10.80
C TYR A 233 6.47 6.88 11.02
N GLU A 234 5.81 6.97 12.18
CA GLU A 234 4.61 6.18 12.49
C GLU A 234 3.41 6.54 11.59
N GLU A 235 3.27 7.82 11.23
CA GLU A 235 2.27 8.28 10.27
C GLU A 235 2.50 7.69 8.88
N GLU A 236 3.75 7.70 8.40
CA GLU A 236 4.10 7.12 7.10
C GLU A 236 3.92 5.60 7.09
N LEU A 237 4.31 4.90 8.16
CA LEU A 237 4.02 3.48 8.32
C LEU A 237 2.52 3.19 8.27
N ALA A 238 1.71 3.98 8.98
CA ALA A 238 0.26 3.82 8.99
C ALA A 238 -0.34 4.11 7.60
N ARG A 239 0.17 5.12 6.90
CA ARG A 239 -0.22 5.43 5.50
C ARG A 239 0.07 4.26 4.57
N VAL A 240 1.28 3.70 4.62
CA VAL A 240 1.68 2.54 3.80
C VAL A 240 0.81 1.32 4.13
N GLN A 241 0.50 1.09 5.40
CA GLN A 241 -0.38 -0.02 5.83
C GLN A 241 -1.85 0.16 5.42
N ALA A 242 -2.29 1.40 5.21
CA ALA A 242 -3.62 1.78 4.75
C ALA A 242 -3.73 1.84 3.22
N LEU A 243 -2.62 1.72 2.49
CA LEU A 243 -2.67 1.62 1.03
C LEU A 243 -3.48 0.36 0.62
N PRO A 244 -4.32 0.47 -0.41
CA PRO A 244 -5.00 -0.69 -0.97
C PRO A 244 -3.99 -1.79 -1.34
N PRO A 245 -4.27 -3.07 -1.05
CA PRO A 245 -3.38 -4.14 -1.44
C PRO A 245 -3.37 -4.33 -2.96
N ASP A 246 -2.23 -4.76 -3.49
CA ASP A 246 -2.08 -5.09 -4.90
C ASP A 246 -2.94 -6.30 -5.30
N VAL A 247 -3.06 -7.27 -4.38
CA VAL A 247 -3.79 -8.52 -4.60
C VAL A 247 -4.62 -8.90 -3.38
N LEU A 248 -5.91 -9.12 -3.59
CA LEU A 248 -6.76 -9.86 -2.66
C LEU A 248 -6.79 -11.32 -3.09
N VAL A 249 -6.38 -12.22 -2.20
CA VAL A 249 -6.34 -13.67 -2.39
C VAL A 249 -7.43 -14.30 -1.54
N LEU A 250 -8.27 -15.11 -2.17
CA LEU A 250 -9.45 -15.71 -1.56
C LEU A 250 -9.36 -17.24 -1.60
N THR A 251 -9.81 -17.87 -0.50
CA THR A 251 -10.04 -19.31 -0.39
C THR A 251 -11.46 -19.57 0.12
N ALA A 252 -11.99 -20.77 -0.10
CA ALA A 252 -13.31 -21.16 0.40
C ALA A 252 -13.22 -21.94 1.72
N LEU A 253 -12.26 -22.87 1.81
CA LEU A 253 -12.17 -23.86 2.89
C LEU A 253 -10.94 -23.66 3.79
N ASP A 254 -10.98 -24.27 4.98
CA ASP A 254 -9.89 -24.27 5.96
C ASP A 254 -8.61 -24.93 5.44
N VAL A 255 -8.73 -26.06 4.73
CA VAL A 255 -7.60 -26.76 4.09
C VAL A 255 -6.94 -25.89 3.01
N GLU A 256 -7.73 -25.11 2.28
CA GLU A 256 -7.25 -24.18 1.26
C GLU A 256 -6.56 -22.97 1.90
N LEU A 257 -7.14 -22.43 2.98
CA LEU A 257 -6.54 -21.36 3.77
C LEU A 257 -5.21 -21.79 4.38
N ALA A 258 -5.12 -23.02 4.91
CA ALA A 258 -3.88 -23.57 5.46
C ALA A 258 -2.79 -23.69 4.39
N ALA A 259 -3.14 -24.22 3.20
CA ALA A 259 -2.24 -24.30 2.06
C ALA A 259 -1.79 -22.91 1.58
N ALA A 260 -2.71 -21.95 1.51
CA ALA A 260 -2.42 -20.56 1.17
C ALA A 260 -1.44 -19.94 2.19
N LYS A 261 -1.74 -20.01 3.49
CA LYS A 261 -0.85 -19.49 4.55
C LYS A 261 0.57 -20.03 4.40
N GLN A 262 0.72 -21.34 4.23
CA GLN A 262 2.02 -21.97 4.03
C GLN A 262 2.76 -21.41 2.79
N ALA A 263 2.08 -21.32 1.64
CA ALA A 263 2.67 -20.82 0.39
C ALA A 263 3.06 -19.34 0.45
N PHE A 264 2.27 -18.53 1.16
CA PHE A 264 2.51 -17.10 1.35
C PHE A 264 3.47 -16.78 2.52
N GLY A 265 4.06 -17.80 3.16
CA GLY A 265 4.99 -17.62 4.27
C GLY A 265 4.35 -17.07 5.55
N ILE A 266 3.02 -17.23 5.70
CA ILE A 266 2.28 -16.85 6.90
C ILE A 266 2.36 -18.04 7.88
N ALA A 267 2.79 -17.78 9.12
CA ALA A 267 2.85 -18.80 10.16
C ALA A 267 1.45 -19.41 10.42
N GLU A 268 1.42 -20.69 10.81
CA GLU A 268 0.17 -21.43 11.03
C GLU A 268 -0.70 -20.76 12.12
N ASP A 269 -0.05 -20.33 13.21
CA ASP A 269 -0.60 -19.63 14.36
C ASP A 269 -0.63 -18.11 14.20
N ALA A 270 -0.34 -17.57 13.01
CA ALA A 270 -0.38 -16.13 12.77
C ALA A 270 -1.78 -15.56 13.06
N GLU A 271 -1.82 -14.56 13.95
CA GLU A 271 -3.03 -13.80 14.25
C GLU A 271 -3.56 -13.11 13.00
N HIS A 272 -4.88 -13.08 12.87
CA HIS A 272 -5.55 -12.34 11.80
C HIS A 272 -5.78 -10.90 12.24
N THR A 273 -5.87 -10.00 11.27
CA THR A 273 -6.56 -8.72 11.46
C THR A 273 -8.04 -8.91 11.13
N THR A 274 -8.92 -8.22 11.85
CA THR A 274 -10.36 -8.24 11.58
C THR A 274 -10.75 -6.97 10.85
N THR A 275 -11.50 -7.09 9.76
CA THR A 275 -12.05 -5.96 9.01
C THR A 275 -13.20 -5.29 9.77
N GLU A 276 -13.67 -4.12 9.32
CA GLU A 276 -14.82 -3.45 9.91
C GLU A 276 -16.08 -4.34 9.93
N ASN A 277 -16.18 -5.23 8.94
CA ASN A 277 -17.28 -6.16 8.77
C ASN A 277 -17.06 -7.53 9.45
N GLY A 278 -16.02 -7.69 10.27
CA GLY A 278 -15.76 -8.93 11.00
C GLY A 278 -15.06 -10.03 10.20
N LEU A 279 -14.52 -9.73 9.01
CA LEU A 279 -13.82 -10.70 8.19
C LEU A 279 -12.36 -10.83 8.64
N HIS A 280 -11.85 -12.05 8.70
CA HIS A 280 -10.46 -12.30 9.06
C HIS A 280 -9.56 -12.17 7.82
N ILE A 281 -8.49 -11.39 7.96
CA ILE A 281 -7.50 -11.16 6.91
C ILE A 281 -6.07 -11.31 7.40
N TRP A 282 -5.18 -11.74 6.51
CA TRP A 282 -3.73 -11.80 6.74
C TRP A 282 -3.00 -11.00 5.66
N LYS A 283 -2.17 -10.04 6.08
CA LYS A 283 -1.33 -9.25 5.16
C LYS A 283 0.00 -9.98 4.95
N THR A 284 0.45 -10.07 3.71
CA THR A 284 1.70 -10.73 3.36
C THR A 284 2.34 -10.10 2.11
N PRO A 285 3.66 -9.88 2.08
CA PRO A 285 4.36 -9.42 0.88
C PRO A 285 4.71 -10.58 -0.06
N VAL A 286 4.65 -10.35 -1.37
CA VAL A 286 5.22 -11.25 -2.38
C VAL A 286 6.28 -10.51 -3.19
N SER A 287 7.52 -10.99 -3.14
CA SER A 287 8.62 -10.43 -3.93
C SER A 287 8.43 -10.73 -5.41
N LYS A 288 8.47 -9.70 -6.25
CA LYS A 288 8.36 -9.84 -7.72
C LYS A 288 9.72 -9.90 -8.39
N ARG A 289 9.75 -10.46 -9.61
CA ARG A 289 10.94 -10.49 -10.48
C ARG A 289 11.57 -9.11 -10.73
N SER A 290 10.77 -8.04 -10.75
CA SER A 290 11.25 -6.68 -10.98
C SER A 290 12.01 -6.07 -9.80
N GLY A 291 12.09 -6.75 -8.65
CA GLY A 291 12.62 -6.21 -7.40
C GLY A 291 11.59 -5.40 -6.60
N LYS A 292 10.38 -5.17 -7.14
CA LYS A 292 9.24 -4.63 -6.39
C LYS A 292 8.61 -5.71 -5.51
N THR A 293 7.89 -5.30 -4.46
CA THR A 293 7.09 -6.18 -3.61
C THR A 293 5.62 -5.91 -3.85
N ALA A 294 4.84 -6.96 -4.09
CA ALA A 294 3.39 -6.88 -4.10
C ALA A 294 2.85 -7.02 -2.67
N SER A 295 1.97 -6.12 -2.26
CA SER A 295 1.20 -6.22 -1.02
C SER A 295 -0.02 -7.10 -1.24
N CYS A 296 -0.08 -8.26 -0.58
CA CYS A 296 -1.17 -9.20 -0.70
C CYS A 296 -1.99 -9.26 0.60
N VAL A 297 -3.29 -9.46 0.46
CA VAL A 297 -4.20 -9.79 1.56
C VAL A 297 -4.84 -11.14 1.28
N LEU A 298 -4.72 -12.07 2.23
CA LEU A 298 -5.38 -13.38 2.21
C LEU A 298 -6.65 -13.32 3.07
N ALA A 299 -7.76 -13.85 2.56
CA ALA A 299 -9.00 -14.02 3.29
C ALA A 299 -9.70 -15.34 2.88
N CYS A 300 -10.66 -15.78 3.69
CA CYS A 300 -11.40 -17.01 3.46
C CYS A 300 -12.91 -16.74 3.53
N PHE A 301 -13.69 -17.39 2.67
CA PHE A 301 -15.15 -17.31 2.70
C PHE A 301 -15.75 -18.03 3.91
N ALA A 302 -15.02 -18.98 4.50
CA ALA A 302 -15.48 -19.86 5.58
C ALA A 302 -16.73 -20.69 5.19
N GLY A 303 -16.86 -21.01 3.91
CA GLY A 303 -18.01 -21.69 3.32
C GLY A 303 -17.81 -21.91 1.82
N ALA A 304 -18.49 -22.93 1.29
CA ALA A 304 -18.55 -23.20 -0.14
C ALA A 304 -19.87 -22.65 -0.71
N GLY A 305 -19.87 -22.28 -1.99
CA GLY A 305 -21.04 -21.74 -2.69
C GLY A 305 -20.87 -20.29 -3.18
N ASN A 306 -21.66 -19.91 -4.17
CA ASN A 306 -21.48 -18.62 -4.85
C ASN A 306 -22.03 -17.45 -4.03
N VAL A 307 -22.98 -17.69 -3.13
CA VAL A 307 -23.55 -16.64 -2.27
C VAL A 307 -22.49 -16.08 -1.32
N ASP A 308 -21.80 -16.96 -0.58
CA ASP A 308 -20.73 -16.55 0.33
C ASP A 308 -19.55 -15.96 -0.44
N ALA A 309 -19.17 -16.57 -1.56
CA ALA A 309 -18.12 -16.06 -2.43
C ALA A 309 -18.42 -14.64 -2.93
N ALA A 310 -19.64 -14.37 -3.42
CA ALA A 310 -20.03 -13.05 -3.90
C ALA A 310 -20.12 -12.02 -2.76
N SER A 311 -20.70 -12.41 -1.62
CA SER A 311 -20.91 -11.56 -0.46
C SER A 311 -19.59 -11.11 0.16
N VAL A 312 -18.72 -12.05 0.54
CA VAL A 312 -17.42 -11.79 1.16
C VAL A 312 -16.51 -11.04 0.21
N THR A 313 -16.47 -11.42 -1.07
CA THR A 313 -15.69 -10.70 -2.08
C THR A 313 -16.16 -9.25 -2.20
N SER A 314 -17.47 -8.99 -2.25
CA SER A 314 -18.00 -7.62 -2.37
C SER A 314 -17.67 -6.75 -1.15
N MET A 315 -17.75 -7.32 0.07
CA MET A 315 -17.35 -6.62 1.29
C MET A 315 -15.87 -6.23 1.26
N LEU A 316 -14.99 -7.18 0.93
CA LEU A 316 -13.53 -6.94 0.87
C LEU A 316 -13.15 -5.99 -0.27
N LEU A 317 -13.85 -6.04 -1.40
CA LEU A 317 -13.65 -5.11 -2.52
C LEU A 317 -14.03 -3.68 -2.13
N GLY A 318 -15.13 -3.49 -1.41
CA GLY A 318 -15.57 -2.19 -0.91
C GLY A 318 -14.62 -1.59 0.13
N GLU A 319 -14.14 -2.42 1.04
CA GLU A 319 -13.30 -1.98 2.17
C GLU A 319 -11.82 -1.81 1.78
N LEU A 320 -11.22 -2.85 1.20
CA LEU A 320 -9.78 -2.90 0.93
C LEU A 320 -9.41 -2.28 -0.43
N ARG A 321 -10.36 -2.23 -1.38
CA ARG A 321 -10.17 -1.67 -2.73
C ARG A 321 -8.95 -2.24 -3.48
N PRO A 322 -8.72 -3.57 -3.48
CA PRO A 322 -7.53 -4.17 -4.09
C PRO A 322 -7.40 -3.84 -5.58
N ALA A 323 -6.18 -3.89 -6.11
CA ALA A 323 -5.95 -3.71 -7.54
C ALA A 323 -6.32 -4.96 -8.37
N ASN A 324 -6.09 -6.16 -7.83
CA ASN A 324 -6.39 -7.45 -8.47
C ASN A 324 -7.03 -8.41 -7.45
N VAL A 325 -7.85 -9.34 -7.93
CA VAL A 325 -8.42 -10.43 -7.13
C VAL A 325 -7.93 -11.77 -7.66
N MET A 326 -7.55 -12.65 -6.76
CA MET A 326 -7.23 -14.03 -7.07
C MET A 326 -7.99 -14.96 -6.14
N MET A 327 -8.41 -16.11 -6.67
CA MET A 327 -8.91 -17.20 -5.87
C MET A 327 -8.06 -18.43 -6.08
N LEU A 328 -7.69 -19.09 -4.99
CA LEU A 328 -7.09 -20.41 -5.03
C LEU A 328 -7.94 -21.40 -4.25
N GLY A 329 -7.94 -22.66 -4.67
CA GLY A 329 -8.65 -23.71 -3.96
C GLY A 329 -8.58 -25.04 -4.69
N ILE A 330 -9.47 -25.95 -4.32
CA ILE A 330 -9.62 -27.26 -4.95
C ILE A 330 -10.85 -27.32 -5.86
N ALA A 331 -10.86 -28.27 -6.78
CA ALA A 331 -11.97 -28.52 -7.69
C ALA A 331 -12.03 -29.99 -8.13
N ALA A 332 -13.18 -30.39 -8.66
CA ALA A 332 -13.34 -31.66 -9.35
C ALA A 332 -12.89 -31.51 -10.82
N GLY A 333 -12.17 -32.50 -11.34
CA GLY A 333 -11.79 -32.57 -12.76
C GLY A 333 -12.50 -33.71 -13.50
N LEU A 334 -12.71 -33.58 -14.81
CA LEU A 334 -13.21 -34.71 -15.60
C LEU A 334 -12.14 -35.79 -15.72
N ARG A 335 -12.49 -37.04 -15.40
CA ARG A 335 -11.56 -38.18 -15.30
C ARG A 335 -10.67 -38.40 -16.52
N ASP A 336 -11.20 -38.20 -17.73
CA ASP A 336 -10.46 -38.40 -18.99
C ASP A 336 -9.73 -37.14 -19.48
N LYS A 337 -9.82 -36.04 -18.72
CA LYS A 337 -9.26 -34.72 -19.08
C LYS A 337 -8.32 -34.17 -18.04
N CYS A 338 -8.44 -34.62 -16.80
CA CYS A 338 -7.67 -34.14 -15.65
C CYS A 338 -7.01 -35.29 -14.90
N ALA A 339 -6.01 -34.95 -14.10
CA ALA A 339 -5.39 -35.86 -13.14
C ALA A 339 -5.42 -35.24 -11.74
N LEU A 340 -5.44 -36.07 -10.71
CA LEU A 340 -5.35 -35.62 -9.33
C LEU A 340 -4.03 -34.88 -9.11
N GLY A 341 -4.09 -33.75 -8.41
CA GLY A 341 -2.95 -32.86 -8.18
C GLY A 341 -2.63 -31.90 -9.34
N GLU A 342 -3.28 -32.05 -10.50
CA GLU A 342 -3.14 -31.11 -11.60
C GLU A 342 -3.65 -29.73 -11.21
N VAL A 343 -2.95 -28.67 -11.62
CA VAL A 343 -3.37 -27.29 -11.37
C VAL A 343 -3.94 -26.68 -12.64
N VAL A 344 -5.12 -26.09 -12.54
CA VAL A 344 -5.80 -25.40 -13.62
C VAL A 344 -5.90 -23.90 -13.36
N ILE A 345 -5.71 -23.11 -14.40
CA ILE A 345 -5.97 -21.67 -14.44
C ILE A 345 -7.28 -21.48 -15.19
N ALA A 346 -8.29 -20.90 -14.55
CA ALA A 346 -9.61 -20.73 -15.14
C ALA A 346 -9.58 -19.64 -16.23
N GLU A 347 -9.59 -20.03 -17.50
CA GLU A 347 -9.71 -19.08 -18.61
C GLU A 347 -11.15 -18.57 -18.82
N ARG A 348 -12.11 -19.34 -18.31
CA ARG A 348 -13.55 -19.12 -18.45
C ARG A 348 -14.29 -19.80 -17.31
N VAL A 349 -15.31 -19.13 -16.79
CA VAL A 349 -16.23 -19.67 -15.80
C VAL A 349 -17.63 -19.75 -16.42
N VAL A 350 -18.25 -20.92 -16.33
CA VAL A 350 -19.60 -21.21 -16.84
C VAL A 350 -20.50 -21.42 -15.62
N ALA A 351 -21.30 -20.42 -15.27
CA ALA A 351 -22.28 -20.50 -14.20
C ALA A 351 -23.44 -21.39 -14.63
N TYR A 352 -23.50 -22.63 -14.13
CA TYR A 352 -24.39 -23.66 -14.68
C TYR A 352 -25.80 -23.67 -14.07
N GLU A 353 -26.06 -22.86 -13.05
CA GLU A 353 -27.35 -22.85 -12.34
C GLU A 353 -28.48 -22.16 -13.12
N GLY A 354 -28.15 -21.20 -14.00
CA GLY A 354 -29.16 -20.45 -14.74
C GLY A 354 -29.95 -21.36 -15.69
N ALA A 355 -31.26 -21.46 -15.47
CA ALA A 355 -32.17 -22.27 -16.31
C ALA A 355 -33.63 -21.78 -16.22
N ALA A 356 -34.44 -22.15 -17.22
CA ALA A 356 -35.88 -21.98 -17.21
C ALA A 356 -36.58 -23.34 -17.29
N PHE A 357 -37.59 -23.55 -16.44
CA PHE A 357 -38.50 -24.69 -16.56
C PHE A 357 -39.52 -24.41 -17.68
N LEU A 358 -39.63 -25.34 -18.61
CA LEU A 358 -40.59 -25.34 -19.69
C LEU A 358 -41.70 -26.38 -19.41
N GLU A 359 -42.74 -26.36 -20.23
CA GLU A 359 -43.79 -27.38 -20.21
C GLU A 359 -43.21 -28.80 -20.39
N GLU A 360 -43.96 -29.80 -19.94
CA GLU A 360 -43.60 -31.22 -20.06
C GLU A 360 -42.28 -31.59 -19.34
N GLY A 361 -41.87 -30.81 -18.33
CA GLY A 361 -40.67 -31.10 -17.52
C GLY A 361 -39.34 -30.83 -18.23
N ARG A 362 -39.37 -30.15 -19.38
CA ARG A 362 -38.16 -29.74 -20.10
C ARG A 362 -37.47 -28.60 -19.36
N VAL A 363 -36.14 -28.60 -19.36
CA VAL A 363 -35.32 -27.53 -18.78
C VAL A 363 -34.51 -26.88 -19.91
N GLU A 364 -34.60 -25.56 -20.03
CA GLU A 364 -33.78 -24.77 -20.93
C GLU A 364 -32.65 -24.11 -20.13
N ASN A 365 -31.41 -24.57 -20.34
CA ASN A 365 -30.25 -24.01 -19.66
C ASN A 365 -29.89 -22.62 -20.22
N ARG A 366 -29.57 -21.69 -19.33
CA ARG A 366 -29.21 -20.30 -19.61
C ARG A 366 -27.95 -19.92 -18.82
N PRO A 367 -26.79 -20.57 -19.09
CA PRO A 367 -25.59 -20.33 -18.34
C PRO A 367 -25.05 -18.92 -18.59
N GLU A 368 -24.55 -18.28 -17.54
CA GLU A 368 -23.76 -17.07 -17.66
C GLU A 368 -22.29 -17.45 -17.82
N ILE A 369 -21.60 -16.85 -18.81
CA ILE A 369 -20.23 -17.22 -19.15
C ILE A 369 -19.31 -16.03 -18.97
N SER A 370 -18.52 -16.08 -17.90
CA SER A 370 -17.49 -15.08 -17.59
C SER A 370 -16.15 -15.44 -18.23
N ARG A 371 -15.42 -14.41 -18.69
CA ARG A 371 -14.09 -14.54 -19.29
C ARG A 371 -13.11 -13.60 -18.60
N LEU A 372 -11.83 -14.00 -18.61
CA LEU A 372 -10.75 -13.13 -18.16
C LEU A 372 -10.65 -11.85 -19.01
N SER A 373 -10.35 -10.73 -18.36
CA SER A 373 -10.04 -9.47 -19.04
C SER A 373 -8.83 -9.62 -19.97
N MET A 374 -8.71 -8.74 -20.97
CA MET A 374 -7.58 -8.84 -21.94
C MET A 374 -6.23 -8.82 -21.23
N ARG A 375 -6.05 -7.96 -20.23
CA ARG A 375 -4.81 -7.86 -19.45
C ARG A 375 -4.46 -9.19 -18.76
N VAL A 376 -5.40 -9.77 -18.02
CA VAL A 376 -5.15 -11.05 -17.32
C VAL A 376 -4.86 -12.17 -18.31
N ARG A 377 -5.54 -12.19 -19.47
CA ARG A 377 -5.23 -13.18 -20.54
C ARG A 377 -3.82 -13.03 -21.09
N GLN A 378 -3.33 -11.80 -21.29
CA GLN A 378 -1.96 -11.55 -21.73
C GLN A 378 -0.94 -11.98 -20.67
N ASP A 379 -1.19 -11.63 -19.40
CA ASP A 379 -0.35 -12.04 -18.26
C ASP A 379 -0.27 -13.57 -18.15
N VAL A 380 -1.40 -14.29 -18.22
CA VAL A 380 -1.43 -15.77 -18.21
C VAL A 380 -0.70 -16.36 -19.43
N SER A 381 -0.91 -15.80 -20.63
CA SER A 381 -0.22 -16.28 -21.84
C SER A 381 1.29 -16.11 -21.73
N SER A 382 1.76 -14.96 -21.25
CA SER A 382 3.18 -14.68 -21.04
C SER A 382 3.79 -15.53 -19.93
N TYR A 383 3.01 -15.84 -18.88
CA TYR A 383 3.42 -16.71 -17.79
C TYR A 383 3.66 -18.14 -18.28
N LEU A 384 2.69 -18.70 -19.00
CA LEU A 384 2.73 -20.08 -19.49
C LEU A 384 3.71 -20.28 -20.65
N SER A 385 4.05 -19.23 -21.42
CA SER A 385 5.05 -19.34 -22.49
C SER A 385 6.47 -19.57 -21.96
N ASN A 386 6.74 -19.25 -20.68
CA ASN A 386 8.07 -19.37 -20.06
C ASN A 386 8.36 -20.79 -19.53
N ARG A 387 8.01 -21.83 -20.30
CA ARG A 387 7.87 -23.24 -19.86
C ARG A 387 9.02 -23.75 -18.99
N ALA A 388 10.26 -23.74 -19.50
CA ALA A 388 11.41 -24.31 -18.77
C ALA A 388 11.67 -23.61 -17.43
N THR A 389 11.61 -22.27 -17.41
CA THR A 389 11.82 -21.52 -16.16
C THR A 389 10.65 -21.71 -15.20
N LEU A 390 9.42 -21.80 -15.72
CA LEU A 390 8.22 -22.02 -14.92
C LEU A 390 8.25 -23.39 -14.25
N GLU A 391 8.56 -24.44 -15.01
CA GLU A 391 8.72 -25.80 -14.50
C GLU A 391 9.77 -25.86 -13.39
N PHE A 392 10.93 -25.25 -13.60
CA PHE A 392 11.98 -25.18 -12.57
C PHE A 392 11.50 -24.50 -11.29
N ARG A 393 10.91 -23.31 -11.39
CA ARG A 393 10.42 -22.55 -10.21
C ARG A 393 9.33 -23.31 -9.45
N LEU A 394 8.38 -23.91 -10.17
CA LEU A 394 7.31 -24.68 -9.54
C LEU A 394 7.83 -25.96 -8.90
N THR A 395 8.82 -26.64 -9.50
CA THR A 395 9.47 -27.81 -8.89
C THR A 395 10.10 -27.46 -7.54
N GLU A 396 10.84 -26.34 -7.46
CA GLU A 396 11.40 -25.89 -6.19
C GLU A 396 10.34 -25.45 -5.18
N SER A 397 9.26 -24.81 -5.65
CA SER A 397 8.12 -24.43 -4.79
C SER A 397 7.43 -25.67 -4.21
N TYR A 398 7.21 -26.70 -5.01
CA TYR A 398 6.59 -27.95 -4.60
C TYR A 398 7.45 -28.67 -3.56
N ARG A 399 8.77 -28.73 -3.79
CA ARG A 399 9.74 -29.29 -2.83
C ARG A 399 9.69 -28.53 -1.49
N THR A 400 9.65 -27.19 -1.54
CA THR A 400 9.61 -26.34 -0.34
C THR A 400 8.31 -26.52 0.45
N LEU A 401 7.18 -26.74 -0.24
CA LEU A 401 5.87 -26.94 0.38
C LEU A 401 5.61 -28.40 0.82
N GLY A 402 6.55 -29.31 0.54
CA GLY A 402 6.42 -30.73 0.83
C GLY A 402 5.29 -31.37 0.03
N ILE A 403 5.16 -31.01 -1.25
CA ILE A 403 4.18 -31.60 -2.17
C ILE A 403 4.81 -32.82 -2.83
N GLU A 404 4.37 -34.00 -2.38
CA GLU A 404 4.74 -35.28 -2.97
C GLU A 404 3.46 -36.03 -3.35
N PHE A 405 3.26 -36.21 -4.66
CA PHE A 405 2.12 -36.97 -5.15
C PHE A 405 2.44 -38.46 -5.20
N PRO A 406 1.53 -39.34 -4.79
CA PRO A 406 1.69 -40.78 -4.97
C PRO A 406 1.67 -41.13 -6.47
N ASP A 407 2.53 -42.07 -6.89
CA ASP A 407 2.61 -42.49 -8.30
C ASP A 407 1.27 -42.99 -8.85
N GLN A 408 0.54 -43.76 -8.04
CA GLN A 408 -0.76 -44.34 -8.38
C GLN A 408 -1.67 -44.40 -7.16
N VAL A 409 -2.96 -44.17 -7.38
CA VAL A 409 -4.02 -44.35 -6.38
C VAL A 409 -5.27 -44.94 -7.02
N GLU A 410 -6.08 -45.64 -6.23
CA GLU A 410 -7.34 -46.21 -6.69
C GLU A 410 -8.36 -45.14 -7.13
N ALA A 411 -8.23 -43.92 -6.60
CA ALA A 411 -9.11 -42.80 -6.92
C ALA A 411 -9.00 -42.36 -8.40
N GLY A 412 -7.85 -42.56 -9.05
CA GLY A 412 -7.67 -42.29 -10.48
C GLY A 412 -6.27 -41.82 -10.87
N PRO A 413 -6.10 -41.26 -12.09
CA PRO A 413 -4.80 -40.82 -12.58
C PRO A 413 -4.25 -39.67 -11.73
N VAL A 414 -2.93 -39.68 -11.51
CA VAL A 414 -2.20 -38.66 -10.75
C VAL A 414 -1.23 -37.94 -11.69
N ILE A 415 -1.13 -36.62 -11.56
CA ILE A 415 -0.26 -35.80 -12.40
C ILE A 415 1.22 -36.21 -12.22
N GLN A 416 1.99 -36.23 -13.30
CA GLN A 416 3.41 -36.61 -13.31
C GLN A 416 4.37 -35.41 -13.38
N GLY A 417 3.84 -34.19 -13.25
CA GLY A 417 4.61 -32.95 -13.38
C GLY A 417 3.95 -31.79 -12.66
N VAL A 418 4.57 -30.61 -12.74
CA VAL A 418 4.17 -29.43 -11.96
C VAL A 418 3.49 -28.35 -12.81
N MET A 419 3.46 -28.52 -14.14
CA MET A 419 3.02 -27.48 -15.05
C MET A 419 1.49 -27.29 -14.98
N PRO A 420 1.01 -26.05 -14.73
CA PRO A 420 -0.41 -25.75 -14.79
C PRO A 420 -0.90 -25.69 -16.24
N LYS A 421 -2.21 -25.90 -16.44
CA LYS A 421 -2.90 -25.69 -17.72
C LYS A 421 -4.08 -24.74 -17.60
N THR A 422 -4.56 -24.20 -18.71
CA THR A 422 -5.82 -23.45 -18.73
C THR A 422 -7.02 -24.37 -18.92
N ALA A 423 -8.13 -24.10 -18.24
CA ALA A 423 -9.38 -24.87 -18.39
C ALA A 423 -10.63 -23.97 -18.37
N THR A 424 -11.71 -24.46 -18.98
CA THR A 424 -13.06 -23.91 -18.73
C THR A 424 -13.65 -24.61 -17.52
N VAL A 425 -14.10 -23.82 -16.55
CA VAL A 425 -14.58 -24.27 -15.25
C VAL A 425 -16.09 -24.05 -15.16
N ALA A 426 -16.85 -25.07 -14.79
CA ALA A 426 -18.25 -24.97 -14.43
C ALA A 426 -18.38 -24.60 -12.94
N SER A 427 -19.26 -23.64 -12.64
CA SER A 427 -19.47 -23.13 -11.29
C SER A 427 -20.95 -23.11 -10.92
N GLY A 428 -21.31 -23.55 -9.72
CA GLY A 428 -22.69 -23.57 -9.24
C GLY A 428 -22.81 -24.07 -7.80
N GLU A 429 -24.01 -24.36 -7.31
CA GLU A 429 -24.24 -24.62 -5.88
C GLU A 429 -24.14 -26.11 -5.51
N LYS A 430 -24.02 -27.00 -6.50
CA LYS A 430 -24.09 -28.44 -6.29
C LYS A 430 -22.69 -29.04 -6.19
N LEU A 431 -22.44 -29.74 -5.09
CA LEU A 431 -21.29 -30.63 -4.98
C LEU A 431 -21.51 -31.86 -5.87
N LEU A 432 -20.75 -31.95 -6.97
CA LEU A 432 -20.87 -33.06 -7.92
C LEU A 432 -20.32 -34.36 -7.33
N ARG A 433 -21.14 -35.43 -7.38
CA ARG A 433 -20.80 -36.81 -6.99
C ARG A 433 -21.31 -37.84 -7.99
N ASP A 434 -21.69 -37.37 -9.17
CA ASP A 434 -22.32 -38.13 -10.25
C ASP A 434 -21.52 -37.84 -11.53
N PRO A 435 -20.70 -38.81 -12.01
CA PRO A 435 -19.86 -38.62 -13.19
C PRO A 435 -20.65 -38.27 -14.44
N ASP A 436 -21.86 -38.82 -14.61
CA ASP A 436 -22.68 -38.59 -15.80
C ASP A 436 -23.21 -37.15 -15.80
N LYS A 437 -23.64 -36.64 -14.65
CA LYS A 437 -24.01 -35.23 -14.50
C LYS A 437 -22.82 -34.29 -14.69
N PHE A 438 -21.64 -34.66 -14.20
CA PHE A 438 -20.45 -33.85 -14.42
C PHE A 438 -20.07 -33.81 -15.90
N LEU A 439 -20.08 -34.96 -16.59
CA LEU A 439 -19.85 -35.02 -18.03
C LEU A 439 -20.89 -34.21 -18.80
N GLY A 440 -22.16 -34.24 -18.37
CA GLY A 440 -23.26 -33.46 -18.94
C GLY A 440 -23.05 -31.93 -18.89
N MET A 441 -22.20 -31.42 -18.00
CA MET A 441 -21.85 -29.98 -17.98
C MET A 441 -21.20 -29.50 -19.29
N ARG A 442 -20.68 -30.43 -20.11
CA ARG A 442 -20.14 -30.12 -21.43
C ARG A 442 -21.20 -29.75 -22.46
N GLU A 443 -22.47 -30.07 -22.22
CA GLU A 443 -23.58 -29.59 -23.05
C GLU A 443 -23.76 -28.08 -22.93
N LEU A 444 -23.43 -27.49 -21.77
CA LEU A 444 -23.44 -26.04 -21.55
C LEU A 444 -22.28 -25.36 -22.26
N HIS A 445 -21.10 -25.99 -22.24
CA HIS A 445 -19.93 -25.53 -22.98
C HIS A 445 -18.98 -26.71 -23.25
N GLY A 446 -18.71 -26.99 -24.53
CA GLY A 446 -17.98 -28.21 -24.94
C GLY A 446 -16.54 -28.35 -24.40
N LYS A 447 -15.96 -27.28 -23.84
CA LYS A 447 -14.61 -27.27 -23.22
C LYS A 447 -14.61 -27.35 -21.69
N THR A 448 -15.77 -27.50 -21.04
CA THR A 448 -15.82 -27.67 -19.58
C THR A 448 -15.08 -28.92 -19.16
N GLU A 449 -14.07 -28.76 -18.30
CA GLU A 449 -13.22 -29.86 -17.82
C GLU A 449 -13.18 -29.95 -16.29
N VAL A 450 -13.60 -28.88 -15.61
CA VAL A 450 -13.45 -28.72 -14.17
C VAL A 450 -14.75 -28.17 -13.60
N ALA A 451 -15.09 -28.56 -12.37
CA ALA A 451 -16.25 -28.03 -11.67
C ALA A 451 -15.93 -27.69 -10.20
N GLU A 452 -16.46 -26.56 -9.74
CA GLU A 452 -16.33 -26.03 -8.37
C GLU A 452 -17.57 -25.21 -7.98
N MET A 453 -17.55 -24.55 -6.83
CA MET A 453 -18.75 -23.98 -6.21
C MET A 453 -18.74 -22.46 -5.95
N GLU A 454 -17.66 -21.73 -6.26
CA GLU A 454 -17.52 -20.31 -5.86
C GLU A 454 -17.26 -19.34 -7.02
N GLY A 455 -16.74 -19.85 -8.15
CA GLY A 455 -16.24 -19.06 -9.26
C GLY A 455 -17.28 -18.12 -9.87
N ALA A 456 -18.56 -18.51 -9.98
CA ALA A 456 -19.60 -17.64 -10.53
C ALA A 456 -19.84 -16.43 -9.63
N GLY A 457 -19.94 -16.64 -8.31
CA GLY A 457 -20.12 -15.56 -7.33
C GLY A 457 -18.93 -14.62 -7.26
N LEU A 458 -17.72 -15.17 -7.23
CA LEU A 458 -16.47 -14.42 -7.26
C LEU A 458 -16.39 -13.51 -8.51
N PHE A 459 -16.62 -14.08 -9.70
CA PHE A 459 -16.51 -13.32 -10.95
C PHE A 459 -17.60 -12.25 -11.06
N ALA A 460 -18.82 -12.54 -10.59
CA ALA A 460 -19.91 -11.55 -10.55
C ALA A 460 -19.57 -10.36 -9.63
N ALA A 461 -19.04 -10.62 -8.43
CA ALA A 461 -18.61 -9.57 -7.52
C ALA A 461 -17.49 -8.70 -8.14
N CYS A 462 -16.46 -9.34 -8.71
CA CYS A 462 -15.37 -8.62 -9.37
C CYS A 462 -15.84 -7.79 -10.58
N ALA A 463 -16.80 -8.30 -11.36
CA ALA A 463 -17.38 -7.58 -12.49
C ALA A 463 -18.10 -6.31 -12.04
N ASN A 464 -18.88 -6.37 -10.96
CA ASN A 464 -19.60 -5.22 -10.41
C ASN A 464 -18.67 -4.09 -9.92
N PHE A 465 -17.47 -4.44 -9.45
CA PHE A 465 -16.45 -3.47 -9.02
C PHE A 465 -15.44 -3.12 -10.12
N GLY A 466 -15.55 -3.71 -11.32
CA GLY A 466 -14.59 -3.51 -12.40
C GLY A 466 -13.18 -4.01 -12.08
N LYS A 467 -13.05 -5.06 -11.28
CA LYS A 467 -11.75 -5.58 -10.82
C LYS A 467 -11.30 -6.80 -11.62
N PRO A 468 -10.02 -6.85 -12.07
CA PRO A 468 -9.44 -8.05 -12.66
C PRO A 468 -9.48 -9.22 -11.67
N VAL A 469 -9.85 -10.40 -12.16
CA VAL A 469 -9.93 -11.63 -11.36
C VAL A 469 -9.25 -12.81 -12.08
N LEU A 470 -8.58 -13.66 -11.33
CA LEU A 470 -8.05 -14.96 -11.79
C LEU A 470 -8.34 -16.06 -10.77
N MET A 471 -8.83 -17.22 -11.21
CA MET A 471 -9.06 -18.37 -10.35
C MET A 471 -8.11 -19.51 -10.72
N ILE A 472 -7.47 -20.10 -9.71
CA ILE A 472 -6.51 -21.20 -9.85
C ILE A 472 -7.00 -22.35 -8.98
N ARG A 473 -7.20 -23.54 -9.55
CA ARG A 473 -7.73 -24.70 -8.81
C ARG A 473 -6.79 -25.89 -8.93
N GLY A 474 -6.60 -26.61 -7.84
CA GLY A 474 -5.98 -27.93 -7.83
C GLY A 474 -7.06 -29.01 -7.95
N ILE A 475 -6.85 -30.01 -8.78
CA ILE A 475 -7.80 -31.12 -8.93
C ILE A 475 -7.67 -32.08 -7.75
N SER A 476 -8.70 -32.14 -6.91
CA SER A 476 -8.74 -32.99 -5.71
C SER A 476 -9.47 -34.31 -5.89
N ASP A 477 -10.40 -34.36 -6.84
CA ASP A 477 -11.25 -35.51 -7.13
C ASP A 477 -11.84 -35.44 -8.55
N PHE A 478 -12.66 -36.43 -8.91
CA PHE A 478 -13.28 -36.55 -10.23
C PHE A 478 -14.81 -36.35 -10.22
N GLY A 479 -15.37 -35.75 -9.17
CA GLY A 479 -16.81 -35.52 -9.06
C GLY A 479 -17.62 -36.81 -8.94
N ASP A 480 -17.03 -37.86 -8.36
CA ASP A 480 -17.63 -39.19 -8.19
C ASP A 480 -17.51 -39.73 -6.76
N SER A 481 -17.82 -41.01 -6.57
CA SER A 481 -17.79 -41.66 -5.25
C SER A 481 -16.39 -42.13 -4.82
N LYS A 482 -15.41 -42.16 -5.73
CA LYS A 482 -14.04 -42.59 -5.43
C LYS A 482 -13.24 -41.40 -4.91
N LYS A 483 -12.80 -41.47 -3.66
CA LYS A 483 -12.10 -40.36 -3.00
C LYS A 483 -10.83 -40.80 -2.32
N ASP A 484 -9.84 -39.93 -2.39
CA ASP A 484 -8.64 -39.99 -1.56
C ASP A 484 -8.45 -38.61 -0.93
N ASN A 485 -8.83 -38.48 0.35
CA ASN A 485 -8.86 -37.20 1.06
C ASN A 485 -7.48 -36.53 1.16
N ARG A 486 -6.38 -37.25 0.92
CA ARG A 486 -5.03 -36.67 0.88
C ARG A 486 -4.92 -35.60 -0.21
N PHE A 487 -5.67 -35.74 -1.31
CA PHE A 487 -5.64 -34.81 -2.42
C PHE A 487 -6.31 -33.47 -2.13
N HIS A 488 -7.14 -33.34 -1.08
CA HIS A 488 -7.65 -32.03 -0.70
C HIS A 488 -6.49 -31.09 -0.32
N LEU A 489 -5.59 -31.54 0.56
CA LEU A 489 -4.44 -30.74 0.97
C LEU A 489 -3.38 -30.64 -0.13
N LEU A 490 -3.04 -31.74 -0.80
CA LEU A 490 -2.01 -31.73 -1.85
C LEU A 490 -2.40 -30.84 -3.03
N ALA A 491 -3.64 -30.92 -3.50
CA ALA A 491 -4.13 -30.09 -4.60
C ALA A 491 -4.25 -28.61 -4.18
N ALA A 492 -4.68 -28.33 -2.94
CA ALA A 492 -4.70 -26.97 -2.41
C ALA A 492 -3.29 -26.36 -2.35
N LYS A 493 -2.29 -27.12 -1.87
CA LYS A 493 -0.88 -26.68 -1.85
C LYS A 493 -0.34 -26.42 -3.26
N ALA A 494 -0.67 -27.29 -4.22
CA ALA A 494 -0.27 -27.12 -5.61
C ALA A 494 -0.87 -25.84 -6.23
N ALA A 495 -2.17 -25.60 -6.01
CA ALA A 495 -2.83 -24.36 -6.43
C ALA A 495 -2.22 -23.11 -5.77
N ALA A 496 -1.88 -23.20 -4.49
CA ALA A 496 -1.24 -22.11 -3.75
C ALA A 496 0.17 -21.81 -4.27
N ALA A 497 0.97 -22.85 -4.56
CA ALA A 497 2.29 -22.72 -5.16
C ALA A 497 2.26 -21.97 -6.49
N VAL A 498 1.32 -22.35 -7.38
CA VAL A 498 1.14 -21.69 -8.68
C VAL A 498 0.63 -20.26 -8.50
N THR A 499 -0.25 -20.01 -7.53
CA THR A 499 -0.77 -18.66 -7.24
C THR A 499 0.35 -17.71 -6.82
N VAL A 500 1.23 -18.12 -5.89
CA VAL A 500 2.36 -17.29 -5.44
C VAL A 500 3.36 -17.07 -6.57
N ASP A 501 3.70 -18.10 -7.35
CA ASP A 501 4.61 -17.94 -8.50
C ASP A 501 4.02 -17.02 -9.57
N TYR A 502 2.71 -17.11 -9.84
CA TYR A 502 2.03 -16.21 -10.77
C TYR A 502 2.06 -14.75 -10.30
N ILE A 503 1.80 -14.47 -9.01
CA ILE A 503 1.91 -13.11 -8.45
C ILE A 503 3.34 -12.59 -8.62
N ALA A 504 4.36 -13.41 -8.35
CA ALA A 504 5.76 -13.02 -8.41
C ALA A 504 6.28 -12.80 -9.85
N HIS A 505 5.83 -13.62 -10.81
CA HIS A 505 6.46 -13.72 -12.14
C HIS A 505 5.53 -13.51 -13.34
N GLY A 506 4.22 -13.68 -13.18
CA GLY A 506 3.24 -13.63 -14.27
C GLY A 506 2.35 -12.39 -14.28
N MET A 507 1.98 -11.88 -13.10
CA MET A 507 1.03 -10.77 -12.99
C MET A 507 1.72 -9.41 -13.16
N THR A 508 1.15 -8.53 -13.97
CA THR A 508 1.59 -7.13 -14.07
C THR A 508 1.00 -6.33 -12.90
N LEU A 509 1.76 -5.50 -12.18
CA LEU A 509 1.17 -4.52 -11.23
C LEU A 509 0.81 -3.23 -11.96
N GLN A 510 -0.21 -2.52 -11.51
CA GLN A 510 -0.42 -1.14 -11.95
C GLN A 510 0.53 -0.26 -11.12
N ASP A 511 1.23 0.65 -11.79
CA ASP A 511 2.13 1.61 -11.15
C ASP A 511 1.37 2.74 -10.45
#